data_AF-A0A9E4S514-F1
#
_entry.id   AF-A0A9E4S514-F1
#
_cell.length_a   1.000
_cell.length_b   1.000
_cell.length_c   1.000
_cell.angle_alpha   90.00
_cell.angle_beta   90.00
_cell.angle_gamma   90.00
#
_symmetry.space_group_name_H-M   'P 1'
#
loop_
_entity.id
_entity.type
_entity.pdbx_description
1 polymer ?
#
loop_
_entity_poly.entity_id
_entity_poly.type
_entity_poly.pdbx_seq_one_letter_code
_entity_poly.pdbx_strand_id
1 'polypeptide(L)'
;MAHSYDLIGRQQELDDLGRRLSAVPEGNGGLVLLAGEAGVGKTRLAEESLAKSGLLTLQGRSNQEATPPYGPIVAVLRSYLRVEPDGLVSCGPLCEYLALLLPELGPAAEGGDQATLFEAIRCAFEAIANSKAAVVFLDDLQWADNATLELMPALVASLET
;
A
#
# COMPACT_ATOMS: atom_id res chain seq x y z
N MET A 1 -4.61 25.10 -9.09
CA MET A 1 -3.21 25.40 -9.42
C MET A 1 -2.39 25.20 -8.15
N ALA A 2 -1.72 24.07 -8.01
CA ALA A 2 -0.83 23.82 -6.87
C ALA A 2 0.53 24.48 -7.18
N HIS A 3 0.98 25.38 -6.31
CA HIS A 3 2.33 25.93 -6.42
C HIS A 3 3.35 24.81 -6.11
N SER A 4 3.96 24.26 -7.15
CA SER A 4 5.09 23.34 -7.02
C SER A 4 6.34 24.16 -6.68
N TYR A 5 6.52 24.49 -5.41
CA TYR A 5 7.81 24.94 -4.90
C TYR A 5 8.77 23.75 -4.90
N ASP A 6 9.92 23.82 -5.57
CA ASP A 6 10.90 22.73 -5.52
C ASP A 6 11.23 22.37 -4.05
N LEU A 7 11.34 21.07 -3.76
CA LEU A 7 11.75 20.57 -2.45
C LEU A 7 13.23 20.90 -2.19
N ILE A 8 13.49 22.08 -1.62
CA ILE A 8 14.85 22.55 -1.33
C ILE A 8 15.44 21.74 -0.16
N GLY A 9 16.68 21.27 -0.32
CA GLY A 9 17.44 20.62 0.76
C GLY A 9 17.08 19.15 1.00
N ARG A 10 16.35 18.50 0.09
CA ARG A 10 15.95 17.08 0.18
C ARG A 10 16.54 16.20 -0.92
N GLN A 11 17.63 16.66 -1.53
CA GLN A 11 18.23 15.96 -2.67
C GLN A 11 18.71 14.55 -2.29
N GLN A 12 19.31 14.40 -1.11
CA GLN A 12 19.79 13.10 -0.64
C GLN A 12 18.62 12.11 -0.47
N GLU A 13 17.52 12.54 0.15
CA GLU A 13 16.36 11.67 0.36
C GLU A 13 15.64 11.34 -0.96
N LEU A 14 15.57 12.30 -1.89
CA LEU A 14 15.05 12.08 -3.24
C LEU A 14 15.91 11.06 -4.00
N ASP A 15 17.23 11.16 -3.93
CA ASP A 15 18.17 10.24 -4.57
C ASP A 15 18.08 8.84 -3.95
N ASP A 16 17.96 8.75 -2.62
CA ASP A 16 17.80 7.48 -1.89
C ASP A 16 16.48 6.78 -2.25
N LEU A 17 15.36 7.52 -2.28
CA LEU A 17 14.07 7.00 -2.72
C LEU A 17 14.11 6.60 -4.19
N GLY A 18 14.70 7.44 -5.04
CA GLY A 18 14.84 7.17 -6.48
C GLY A 18 15.57 5.85 -6.75
N ARG A 19 16.69 5.61 -6.06
CA ARG A 19 17.44 4.34 -6.17
C ARG A 19 16.64 3.11 -5.76
N ARG A 20 15.84 3.23 -4.69
CA ARG A 20 14.98 2.12 -4.24
C ARG A 20 13.84 1.86 -5.22
N LEU A 21 13.19 2.91 -5.70
CA LEU A 21 12.10 2.81 -6.67
C LEU A 21 12.57 2.22 -7.99
N SER A 22 13.76 2.59 -8.47
CA SER A 22 14.31 2.04 -9.72
C SER A 22 14.62 0.54 -9.66
N ALA A 23 14.78 -0.03 -8.46
CA ALA A 23 15.09 -1.44 -8.27
C ALA A 23 13.83 -2.34 -8.25
N VAL A 24 12.65 -1.75 -8.04
CA VAL A 24 11.38 -2.49 -7.95
C VAL A 24 11.08 -3.33 -9.19
N PRO A 25 11.23 -2.83 -10.44
CA PRO A 25 11.01 -3.65 -11.63
C PRO A 25 11.97 -4.84 -11.79
N GLU A 26 13.10 -4.82 -11.08
CA GLU A 26 14.11 -5.90 -11.08
C GLU A 26 13.79 -6.99 -10.03
N GLY A 27 12.64 -6.89 -9.34
CA GLY A 27 12.25 -7.79 -8.24
C GLY A 27 12.86 -7.40 -6.89
N ASN A 28 13.62 -6.31 -6.83
CA ASN A 28 14.23 -5.83 -5.59
C ASN A 28 13.26 -4.89 -4.87
N GLY A 29 12.24 -5.49 -4.23
CA GLY A 29 11.27 -4.79 -3.39
C GLY A 29 11.81 -4.42 -2.01
N GLY A 30 10.95 -3.81 -1.17
CA GLY A 30 11.28 -3.56 0.22
C GLY A 30 10.36 -2.54 0.89
N LEU A 31 10.61 -2.30 2.19
CA LEU A 31 9.90 -1.32 3.00
C LEU A 31 10.73 -0.03 3.12
N VAL A 32 10.06 1.12 2.99
CA VAL A 32 10.62 2.43 3.37
C VAL A 32 9.68 3.11 4.35
N LEU A 33 10.22 3.48 5.51
CA LEU A 33 9.52 4.30 6.49
C LEU A 33 10.03 5.75 6.41
N LEU A 34 9.15 6.66 6.03
CA LEU A 34 9.43 8.10 6.07
C LEU A 34 9.01 8.65 7.43
N ALA A 35 9.98 8.91 8.30
CA ALA A 35 9.77 9.48 9.63
C ALA A 35 10.34 10.90 9.72
N GLY A 36 9.74 11.73 10.57
CA GLY A 36 10.14 13.13 10.75
C GLY A 36 9.01 13.99 11.30
N GLU A 37 9.33 15.23 11.66
CA GLU A 37 8.40 16.17 12.29
C GLU A 37 7.14 16.45 11.46
N ALA A 38 6.06 16.87 12.12
CA ALA A 38 4.85 17.30 11.43
C ALA A 38 5.16 18.49 10.51
N GLY A 39 4.64 18.48 9.28
CA GLY A 39 4.86 19.56 8.32
C GLY A 39 6.24 19.58 7.65
N VAL A 40 7.16 18.67 7.99
CA VAL A 40 8.53 18.62 7.42
C VAL A 40 8.58 18.26 5.92
N GLY A 41 7.44 17.88 5.32
CA GLY A 41 7.31 17.57 3.90
C GLY A 41 7.39 16.10 3.50
N LYS A 42 7.14 15.15 4.43
CA LYS A 42 7.21 13.69 4.16
C LYS A 42 6.29 13.23 3.03
N THR A 43 5.01 13.59 3.09
CA THR A 43 4.02 13.27 2.04
C THR A 43 4.47 13.82 0.70
N ARG A 44 4.89 15.09 0.68
CA ARG A 44 5.36 15.75 -0.54
C ARG A 44 6.60 15.07 -1.13
N LEU A 45 7.55 14.68 -0.28
CA LEU A 45 8.75 13.95 -0.69
C LEU A 45 8.37 12.61 -1.35
N ALA A 46 7.47 11.84 -0.73
CA ALA A 46 6.98 10.59 -1.28
C ALA A 46 6.28 10.80 -2.62
N GLU A 47 5.32 11.74 -2.69
CA GLU A 47 4.57 12.06 -3.91
C GLU A 47 5.48 12.48 -5.07
N GLU A 48 6.48 13.34 -4.81
CA GLU A 48 7.42 13.77 -5.84
C GLU A 48 8.33 12.64 -6.33
N SER A 49 8.77 11.72 -5.45
CA SER A 49 9.53 10.53 -5.85
C SER A 49 8.66 9.56 -6.65
N LEU A 50 7.42 9.30 -6.21
CA LEU A 50 6.50 8.37 -6.86
C LEU A 50 6.08 8.86 -8.24
N ALA A 51 5.79 10.15 -8.39
CA ALA A 51 5.42 10.76 -9.67
C ALA A 51 6.51 10.60 -10.74
N LYS A 52 7.78 10.49 -10.34
CA LYS A 52 8.93 10.30 -11.24
C LYS A 52 9.28 8.82 -11.49
N SER A 53 8.69 7.90 -10.73
CA SER A 53 9.09 6.48 -10.73
C SER A 53 8.59 5.69 -11.95
N GLY A 54 7.45 6.08 -12.53
CA GLY A 54 6.76 5.30 -13.57
C GLY A 54 6.11 4.00 -13.06
N LEU A 55 6.13 3.73 -11.75
CA LEU A 55 5.53 2.55 -11.13
C LEU A 55 4.03 2.73 -10.92
N LEU A 56 3.30 1.62 -10.84
CA LEU A 56 1.89 1.65 -10.41
C LEU A 56 1.84 2.09 -8.94
N THR A 57 1.37 3.31 -8.69
CA THR A 57 1.27 3.85 -7.33
C THR A 57 -0.14 3.61 -6.79
N LEU A 58 -0.23 2.89 -5.67
CA LEU A 58 -1.48 2.61 -4.96
C LEU A 58 -1.41 3.26 -3.59
N GLN A 59 -2.32 4.19 -3.31
CA GLN A 59 -2.27 5.00 -2.10
C GLN A 59 -3.36 4.61 -1.10
N GLY A 60 -2.95 4.46 0.15
CA GLY A 60 -3.82 4.38 1.31
C GLY A 60 -3.49 5.53 2.25
N ARG A 61 -4.48 6.09 2.91
CA ARG A 61 -4.27 7.15 3.90
C ARG A 61 -5.06 6.85 5.16
N SER A 62 -4.39 6.91 6.29
CA SER A 62 -5.06 6.88 7.59
C SER A 62 -5.54 8.28 7.94
N ASN A 63 -6.64 8.39 8.67
CA ASN A 63 -7.14 9.68 9.13
C ASN A 63 -7.38 9.63 10.64
N GLN A 64 -7.47 10.81 11.25
CA GLN A 64 -7.65 10.94 12.70
C GLN A 64 -9.08 10.57 13.15
N GLU A 65 -10.02 10.45 12.21
CA GLU A 65 -11.37 9.98 12.51
C GLU A 65 -11.36 8.45 12.66
N ALA A 66 -12.43 7.88 13.23
CA ALA A 66 -12.54 6.44 13.38
C ALA A 66 -12.52 5.78 11.99
N THR A 67 -11.36 5.28 11.59
CA THR A 67 -11.20 4.54 10.34
C THR A 67 -11.69 3.11 10.59
N PRO A 68 -12.51 2.53 9.70
CA PRO A 68 -12.84 1.11 9.80
C PRO A 68 -11.54 0.28 9.77
N PRO A 69 -11.51 -0.90 10.41
CA PRO A 69 -10.33 -1.77 10.40
C PRO A 69 -9.77 -1.95 8.98
N TYR A 70 -8.45 -1.85 8.85
CA TYR A 70 -7.75 -1.98 7.56
C TYR A 70 -8.08 -0.90 6.52
N GLY A 71 -8.70 0.22 6.91
CA GLY A 71 -9.13 1.28 5.99
C GLY A 71 -8.09 1.72 4.95
N PRO A 72 -6.83 2.04 5.30
CA PRO A 72 -5.82 2.40 4.30
C PRO A 72 -5.49 1.23 3.35
N ILE A 73 -5.54 -0.02 3.81
CA ILE A 73 -5.34 -1.21 2.98
C ILE A 73 -6.50 -1.39 2.00
N VAL A 74 -7.73 -1.21 2.46
CA VAL A 74 -8.93 -1.23 1.62
C VAL A 74 -8.84 -0.17 0.52
N ALA A 75 -8.36 1.03 0.85
CA ALA A 75 -8.17 2.09 -0.14
C ALA A 75 -7.16 1.70 -1.23
N VAL A 76 -6.04 1.06 -0.85
CA VAL A 76 -5.04 0.52 -1.77
C VAL A 76 -5.64 -0.53 -2.70
N LEU A 77 -6.31 -1.54 -2.14
CA LEU A 77 -6.89 -2.63 -2.94
C LEU A 77 -8.00 -2.13 -3.88
N ARG A 78 -8.85 -1.20 -3.43
CA ARG A 78 -9.83 -0.52 -4.30
C ARG A 78 -9.18 0.26 -5.42
N SER A 79 -8.04 0.91 -5.14
CA SER A 79 -7.29 1.62 -6.17
C SER A 79 -6.73 0.68 -7.22
N TYR A 80 -6.28 -0.51 -6.81
CA TYR A 80 -5.83 -1.52 -7.73
C TYR A 80 -6.97 -2.06 -8.60
N LEU A 81 -8.11 -2.40 -8.01
CA LEU A 81 -9.29 -2.90 -8.74
C LEU A 81 -9.85 -1.91 -9.77
N ARG A 82 -9.62 -0.60 -9.59
CA ARG A 82 -9.98 0.40 -10.62
C ARG A 82 -9.11 0.28 -11.88
N VAL A 83 -7.88 -0.20 -11.75
CA VAL A 83 -6.92 -0.37 -12.84
C VAL A 83 -7.01 -1.79 -13.42
N GLU A 84 -7.17 -2.79 -12.56
CA GLU A 84 -7.28 -4.21 -12.90
C GLU A 84 -8.52 -4.81 -12.21
N PRO A 85 -9.73 -4.70 -12.80
CA PRO A 85 -10.99 -5.13 -12.18
C PRO A 85 -11.01 -6.59 -11.72
N ASP A 86 -10.36 -7.47 -12.47
CA ASP A 86 -10.25 -8.91 -12.15
C ASP A 86 -8.91 -9.25 -11.46
N GLY A 87 -8.15 -8.23 -11.03
CA GLY A 87 -6.76 -8.39 -10.57
C GLY A 87 -6.60 -9.22 -9.30
N LEU A 88 -7.68 -9.48 -8.56
CA LEU A 88 -7.66 -10.31 -7.34
C LEU A 88 -8.23 -11.72 -7.55
N VAL A 89 -8.71 -12.06 -8.76
CA VAL A 89 -9.30 -13.39 -9.04
C VAL A 89 -8.29 -14.52 -8.82
N SER A 90 -6.99 -14.24 -8.98
CA SER A 90 -5.92 -15.20 -8.71
C SER A 90 -5.81 -15.64 -7.25
N CYS A 91 -6.44 -14.93 -6.32
CA CYS A 91 -6.47 -15.30 -4.90
C CYS A 91 -7.39 -16.52 -4.64
N GLY A 92 -8.20 -16.94 -5.61
CA GLY A 92 -9.02 -18.16 -5.51
C GLY A 92 -9.98 -18.12 -4.31
N PRO A 93 -10.03 -19.17 -3.46
CA PRO A 93 -10.91 -19.19 -2.28
C PRO A 93 -10.66 -18.04 -1.30
N LEU A 94 -9.46 -17.44 -1.28
CA LEU A 94 -9.17 -16.30 -0.41
C LEU A 94 -9.96 -15.03 -0.80
N CYS A 95 -10.53 -14.96 -2.01
CA CYS A 95 -11.41 -13.88 -2.43
C CYS A 95 -12.62 -13.70 -1.50
N GLU A 96 -13.17 -14.79 -0.93
CA GLU A 96 -14.30 -14.72 0.00
C GLU A 96 -13.93 -13.99 1.31
N TYR A 97 -12.66 -14.08 1.73
CA TYR A 97 -12.14 -13.36 2.89
C TYR A 97 -11.81 -11.91 2.54
N LEU A 98 -11.31 -11.64 1.33
CA LEU A 98 -11.15 -10.28 0.83
C LEU A 98 -12.50 -9.55 0.73
N ALA A 99 -13.58 -10.27 0.42
CA ALA A 99 -14.94 -9.72 0.36
C ALA A 99 -15.48 -9.23 1.71
N LEU A 100 -14.89 -9.65 2.84
CA LEU A 100 -15.17 -9.04 4.17
C LEU A 100 -14.75 -7.57 4.22
N LEU A 101 -13.73 -7.18 3.45
CA LEU A 101 -13.19 -5.82 3.37
C LEU A 101 -13.67 -5.08 2.11
N LEU A 102 -13.93 -5.84 1.03
CA LEU A 102 -14.28 -5.35 -0.30
C LEU A 102 -15.57 -6.03 -0.77
N PRO A 103 -16.75 -5.58 -0.31
CA PRO A 103 -18.04 -6.21 -0.66
C PRO A 103 -18.31 -6.30 -2.16
N GLU A 104 -17.67 -5.43 -2.95
CA GLU A 104 -17.70 -5.46 -4.41
C GLU A 104 -17.10 -6.74 -5.06
N LEU A 105 -16.33 -7.54 -4.32
CA LEU A 105 -15.78 -8.81 -4.80
C LEU A 105 -16.79 -9.97 -4.79
N GLY A 106 -17.94 -9.80 -4.13
CA GLY A 106 -19.01 -10.81 -4.07
C GLY A 106 -19.31 -11.28 -2.64
N PRO A 107 -19.85 -12.50 -2.47
CA PRO A 107 -20.19 -13.05 -1.16
C PRO A 107 -18.96 -13.16 -0.27
N ALA A 108 -19.10 -12.72 0.99
CA ALA A 108 -18.05 -12.85 1.98
C ALA A 108 -18.13 -14.20 2.70
N ALA A 109 -16.98 -14.69 3.17
CA ALA A 109 -16.90 -15.92 3.95
C ALA A 109 -17.75 -15.83 5.23
N GLU A 110 -18.45 -16.92 5.57
CA GLU A 110 -19.29 -17.01 6.78
C GLU A 110 -18.49 -17.28 8.08
N GLY A 111 -17.16 -17.34 7.99
CA GLY A 111 -16.27 -17.56 9.12
C GLY A 111 -14.80 -17.41 8.73
N GLY A 112 -13.91 -17.38 9.72
CA GLY A 112 -12.49 -17.15 9.52
C GLY A 112 -11.84 -16.54 10.74
N ASP A 113 -10.57 -16.86 10.98
CA ASP A 113 -9.76 -16.17 11.97
C ASP A 113 -8.98 -15.00 11.34
N GLN A 114 -8.33 -14.20 12.18
CA GLN A 114 -7.51 -13.08 11.74
C GLN A 114 -6.35 -13.54 10.85
N ALA A 115 -5.80 -14.74 11.08
CA ALA A 115 -4.71 -15.29 10.30
C ALA A 115 -5.14 -15.56 8.84
N THR A 116 -6.34 -16.10 8.64
CA THR A 116 -6.88 -16.35 7.30
C THR A 116 -7.15 -15.05 6.55
N LEU A 117 -7.63 -14.01 7.23
CA LEU A 117 -7.79 -12.69 6.63
C LEU A 117 -6.43 -12.08 6.26
N PHE A 118 -5.40 -12.21 7.11
CA PHE A 118 -4.05 -11.73 6.80
C PHE A 118 -3.48 -12.44 5.58
N GLU A 119 -3.68 -13.76 5.48
CA GLU A 119 -3.28 -14.54 4.32
C GLU A 119 -4.00 -14.08 3.04
N ALA A 120 -5.29 -13.77 3.13
CA ALA A 120 -6.05 -13.24 2.01
C ALA A 120 -5.51 -11.88 1.54
N ILE A 121 -5.20 -10.97 2.48
CA ILE A 121 -4.60 -9.68 2.15
C ILE A 121 -3.21 -9.85 1.55
N ARG A 122 -2.37 -10.74 2.12
CA ARG A 122 -1.04 -11.06 1.57
C ARG A 122 -1.14 -11.54 0.12
N CYS A 123 -2.06 -12.47 -0.15
CA CYS A 123 -2.32 -12.97 -1.50
C CYS A 123 -2.76 -11.85 -2.47
N ALA A 124 -3.53 -10.87 -2.01
CA ALA A 124 -3.89 -9.71 -2.82
C ALA A 124 -2.68 -8.83 -3.18
N PHE A 125 -1.75 -8.62 -2.23
CA PHE A 125 -0.51 -7.89 -2.50
C PHE A 125 0.43 -8.66 -3.45
N GLU A 126 0.48 -9.99 -3.34
CA GLU A 126 1.18 -10.84 -4.32
C GLU A 126 0.57 -10.74 -5.72
N ALA A 127 -0.77 -10.73 -5.82
CA ALA A 127 -1.46 -10.56 -7.09
C ALA A 127 -1.11 -9.21 -7.74
N ILE A 128 -1.06 -8.13 -6.94
CA ILE A 128 -0.61 -6.81 -7.39
C ILE A 128 0.82 -6.87 -7.90
N ALA A 129 1.75 -7.42 -7.11
CA ALA A 129 3.17 -7.49 -7.45
C ALA A 129 3.43 -8.33 -8.71
N ASN A 130 2.71 -9.43 -8.89
CA ASN A 130 2.80 -10.29 -10.07
C ASN A 130 2.18 -9.65 -11.33
N SER A 131 1.24 -8.71 -11.16
CA SER A 131 0.60 -8.01 -12.27
C SER A 131 1.49 -6.90 -12.82
N LYS A 132 1.98 -6.01 -11.96
CA LYS A 132 2.80 -4.84 -12.36
C LYS A 132 3.78 -4.47 -11.25
N ALA A 133 4.93 -3.92 -11.63
CA ALA A 133 5.82 -3.25 -10.69
C ALA A 133 5.07 -2.07 -10.03
N ALA A 134 4.82 -2.20 -8.72
CA ALA A 134 3.94 -1.33 -7.98
C ALA A 134 4.58 -0.82 -6.69
N VAL A 135 4.07 0.29 -6.19
CA VAL A 135 4.38 0.83 -4.88
C VAL A 135 3.10 1.10 -4.13
N VAL A 136 3.04 0.58 -2.90
CA VAL A 136 1.99 0.90 -1.95
C VAL A 136 2.49 2.02 -1.04
N PHE A 137 1.82 3.17 -1.12
CA PHE A 137 2.12 4.33 -0.28
C PHE A 137 1.04 4.48 0.78
N LEU A 138 1.40 4.22 2.04
CA LEU A 138 0.52 4.40 3.20
C LEU A 138 0.90 5.70 3.91
N ASP A 139 0.05 6.72 3.79
CA ASP A 139 0.28 8.01 4.43
C ASP A 139 -0.41 8.09 5.80
N ASP A 140 0.13 8.97 6.64
CA ASP A 140 -0.39 9.26 7.98
C ASP A 140 -0.52 8.03 8.90
N LEU A 141 0.38 7.05 8.79
CA LEU A 141 0.37 5.80 9.59
C LEU A 141 0.29 6.00 11.10
N GLN A 142 0.68 7.17 11.63
CA GLN A 142 0.49 7.51 13.04
C GLN A 142 -0.99 7.52 13.48
N TRP A 143 -1.92 7.60 12.53
CA TRP A 143 -3.37 7.54 12.75
C TRP A 143 -4.00 6.20 12.33
N ALA A 144 -3.18 5.20 11.95
CA ALA A 144 -3.70 3.90 11.56
C ALA A 144 -4.37 3.18 12.75
N ASP A 145 -5.41 2.41 12.46
CA ASP A 145 -6.03 1.53 13.44
C ASP A 145 -5.10 0.37 13.84
N ASN A 146 -5.33 -0.21 15.01
CA ASN A 146 -4.51 -1.30 15.53
C ASN A 146 -4.47 -2.51 14.58
N ALA A 147 -5.59 -2.83 13.91
CA ALA A 147 -5.64 -3.99 13.03
C ALA A 147 -4.76 -3.79 11.78
N THR A 148 -4.74 -2.57 11.22
CA THR A 148 -3.77 -2.19 10.17
C THR A 148 -2.33 -2.33 10.66
N LEU A 149 -2.01 -1.85 11.87
CA LEU A 149 -0.65 -1.93 12.41
C LEU A 149 -0.19 -3.38 12.66
N GLU A 150 -1.09 -4.24 13.14
CA GLU A 150 -0.84 -5.68 13.35
C GLU A 150 -0.59 -6.45 12.05
N LEU A 151 -1.16 -5.99 10.93
CA LEU A 151 -0.94 -6.57 9.60
C LEU A 151 0.45 -6.23 9.02
N MET A 152 1.03 -5.09 9.39
CA MET A 152 2.27 -4.59 8.77
C MET A 152 3.43 -5.61 8.79
N PRO A 153 3.74 -6.31 9.90
CA PRO A 153 4.79 -7.31 9.90
C PRO A 153 4.56 -8.46 8.91
N ALA A 154 3.31 -8.89 8.72
CA ALA A 154 2.97 -9.95 7.78
C ALA A 154 3.20 -9.52 6.33
N LEU A 155 2.88 -8.27 5.99
CA LEU A 155 3.16 -7.71 4.66
C LEU A 155 4.65 -7.55 4.41
N VAL A 156 5.41 -7.07 5.40
CA VAL A 156 6.85 -6.88 5.28
C VAL A 156 7.57 -8.21 5.08
N ALA A 157 7.18 -9.26 5.81
CA ALA A 157 7.77 -10.59 5.67
C ALA A 157 7.62 -11.14 4.24
N SER A 158 6.53 -10.80 3.53
CA SER A 158 6.32 -11.23 2.14
C SER A 158 7.25 -10.56 1.12
N LEU A 159 7.89 -9.44 1.47
CA LEU A 159 8.83 -8.72 0.60
C LEU A 159 10.25 -9.31 0.63
N GLU A 160 10.55 -10.18 1.59
CA GLU A 160 11.86 -10.83 1.74
C GLU A 160 11.96 -12.18 0.99
N THR A 161 10.94 -12.53 0.22
CA THR A 161 10.79 -13.84 -0.46
C THR A 161 10.85 -13.68 -1.97
#